data_AF-A0A1U7ED69-F1
#
_entry.id   AF-A0A1U7ED69-F1
#
_cell.length_a   1.000
_cell.length_b   1.000
_cell.length_c   1.000
_cell.angle_alpha   90.00
_cell.angle_beta   90.00
_cell.angle_gamma   90.00
#
_symmetry.space_group_name_H-M   'P 1'
#
loop_
_entity.id
_entity.type
_entity.pdbx_description
1 polymer ?
#
loop_
_entity_poly.entity_id
_entity_poly.type
_entity_poly.pdbx_seq_one_letter_code
_entity_poly.pdbx_strand_id
1 'polypeptide(L)'
;MIEKKYLDLKGMQDRVDEENHKKASESWEKFNKKMERQKESQKEWNDLIAKAVLSEREENEKKRSIEIEKEKAKAIKEVEDKYERQGLKSEDTKRKEEAYRSLLRNISGMND
;
A
#
# COMPACT_ATOMS: atom_id res chain seq x y z
N MET A 1 64.80 -26.66 54.31
CA MET A 1 64.73 -25.70 53.18
C MET A 1 63.28 -25.61 52.75
N ILE A 2 62.63 -24.46 52.95
CA ILE A 2 61.25 -24.26 52.50
C ILE A 2 61.35 -23.74 51.06
N GLU A 3 61.06 -24.61 50.09
CA GLU A 3 60.94 -24.23 48.68
C GLU A 3 59.83 -23.18 48.55
N LYS A 4 60.22 -21.92 48.33
CA LYS A 4 59.29 -20.88 47.90
C LYS A 4 58.87 -21.20 46.48
N LYS A 5 57.74 -21.91 46.32
CA LYS A 5 57.01 -21.98 45.05
C LYS A 5 56.59 -20.56 44.66
N TYR A 6 57.35 -19.92 43.77
CA TYR A 6 56.93 -18.68 43.13
C TYR A 6 55.74 -19.01 42.22
N LEU A 7 54.55 -18.52 42.60
CA LEU A 7 53.41 -18.52 41.68
C LEU A 7 53.69 -17.49 40.58
N ASP A 8 53.65 -17.93 39.32
CA ASP A 8 53.73 -17.04 38.15
C ASP A 8 52.38 -16.33 37.95
N LEU A 9 52.13 -15.33 38.78
CA LEU A 9 50.92 -14.51 38.74
C LEU A 9 50.76 -13.77 37.41
N LYS A 10 51.87 -13.41 36.76
CA LYS A 10 51.86 -12.68 35.49
C LYS A 10 51.37 -13.58 34.36
N GLY A 11 51.93 -14.78 34.22
CA GLY A 11 51.47 -15.75 33.23
C GLY A 11 50.04 -16.26 33.47
N MET A 12 49.52 -16.18 34.71
CA MET A 12 48.10 -16.43 34.98
C MET A 12 47.21 -15.26 34.54
N GLN A 13 47.64 -14.02 34.80
CA GLN A 13 46.92 -12.82 34.36
C GLN A 13 46.84 -12.73 32.83
N ASP A 14 47.96 -12.95 32.13
CA ASP A 14 48.02 -12.89 30.67
C ASP A 14 47.05 -13.90 30.02
N ARG A 15 46.92 -15.11 30.61
CA ARG A 15 45.97 -16.14 30.16
C ARG A 15 44.51 -15.73 30.39
N VAL A 16 44.22 -15.10 31.53
CA VAL A 16 42.87 -14.59 31.83
C VAL A 16 42.50 -13.45 30.87
N ASP A 17 43.44 -12.56 30.59
CA ASP A 17 43.23 -11.44 29.67
C ASP A 17 43.02 -11.91 28.23
N GLU A 18 43.76 -12.92 27.78
CA GLU A 18 43.57 -13.56 26.48
C GLU A 18 42.20 -14.25 26.37
N GLU A 19 41.78 -14.97 27.42
CA GLU A 19 40.46 -15.62 27.45
C GLU A 19 39.32 -14.59 27.47
N ASN A 20 39.48 -13.49 28.23
CA ASN A 20 38.53 -12.39 28.28
C ASN A 20 38.43 -11.68 26.93
N HIS A 21 39.56 -11.43 26.27
CA HIS A 21 39.58 -10.83 24.94
C HIS A 21 38.86 -11.71 23.91
N LYS A 22 39.10 -13.02 23.96
CA LYS A 22 38.41 -13.99 23.09
C LYS A 22 36.89 -13.98 23.32
N LYS A 23 36.45 -14.03 24.58
CA LYS A 23 35.02 -13.96 24.94
C LYS A 23 34.39 -12.64 24.49
N ALA A 24 35.09 -11.53 24.66
CA ALA A 24 34.62 -10.22 24.21
C ALA A 24 34.44 -10.17 22.70
N SER A 25 35.43 -10.68 21.93
CA SER A 25 35.36 -10.77 20.48
C SER A 25 34.19 -11.64 20.00
N GLU A 26 34.03 -12.84 20.57
CA GLU A 26 32.92 -13.75 20.24
C GLU A 26 31.55 -13.13 20.58
N SER A 27 31.46 -12.41 21.70
CA SER A 27 30.24 -11.70 22.08
C SER A 27 29.91 -10.58 21.10
N TRP A 28 30.93 -9.82 20.68
CA TRP A 28 30.77 -8.71 19.73
C TRP A 28 30.35 -9.21 18.34
N GLU A 29 30.94 -10.32 17.89
CA GLU A 29 30.56 -10.97 16.63
C GLU A 29 29.11 -11.45 16.65
N LYS A 30 28.69 -12.11 17.74
CA LYS A 30 27.29 -12.54 17.93
C LYS A 30 26.32 -11.36 17.95
N PHE A 31 26.70 -10.27 18.62
CA PHE A 31 25.91 -9.05 18.68
C PHE A 31 25.72 -8.45 17.29
N ASN A 32 26.80 -8.29 16.52
CA ASN A 32 26.73 -7.76 15.16
C ASN A 32 25.88 -8.64 14.25
N LYS A 33 26.06 -9.96 14.32
CA LYS A 33 25.24 -10.89 13.52
C LYS A 33 23.75 -10.79 13.85
N LYS A 34 23.40 -10.57 15.12
CA LYS A 34 22.01 -10.33 15.53
C LYS A 34 21.50 -8.99 15.01
N MET A 35 22.33 -7.95 15.09
CA MET A 35 21.97 -6.62 14.63
C MET A 35 21.78 -6.57 13.10
N GLU A 36 22.63 -7.22 12.32
CA GLU A 36 22.47 -7.31 10.86
C GLU A 36 21.18 -8.03 10.47
N ARG A 37 20.89 -9.18 11.09
CA ARG A 37 19.60 -9.88 10.89
C ARG A 37 18.41 -9.00 11.24
N GLN A 38 18.51 -8.24 12.32
CA GLN A 38 17.43 -7.33 12.73
C GLN A 38 17.25 -6.19 11.73
N LYS A 39 18.34 -5.62 11.18
CA LYS A 39 18.25 -4.61 10.12
C LYS A 39 17.62 -5.17 8.85
N GLU A 40 17.99 -6.37 8.44
CA GLU A 40 17.39 -7.04 7.28
C GLU A 40 15.89 -7.25 7.48
N SER A 41 15.48 -7.84 8.61
CA SER A 41 14.06 -8.02 8.92
C SER A 41 13.30 -6.69 9.00
N GLN A 42 13.90 -5.65 9.60
CA GLN A 42 13.28 -4.33 9.66
C GLN A 42 13.09 -3.72 8.27
N LYS A 43 14.05 -3.92 7.36
CA LYS A 43 13.94 -3.47 5.97
C LYS A 43 12.80 -4.19 5.25
N GLU A 44 12.70 -5.50 5.39
CA GLU A 44 11.61 -6.28 4.80
C GLU A 44 10.24 -5.82 5.30
N TRP A 45 10.10 -5.60 6.61
CA TRP A 45 8.85 -5.07 7.19
C TRP A 45 8.51 -3.68 6.68
N ASN A 46 9.48 -2.79 6.60
CA ASN A 46 9.27 -1.44 6.07
C ASN A 46 8.84 -1.47 4.60
N ASP A 47 9.45 -2.33 3.79
CA ASP A 47 9.08 -2.50 2.38
C ASP A 47 7.66 -3.05 2.22
N LEU A 48 7.26 -4.01 3.06
CA LEU A 48 5.89 -4.56 3.07
C LEU A 48 4.87 -3.49 3.46
N ILE A 49 5.15 -2.70 4.51
CA ILE A 49 4.27 -1.61 4.95
C ILE A 49 4.17 -0.54 3.86
N ALA A 50 5.28 -0.15 3.24
CA ALA A 50 5.29 0.83 2.16
C ALA A 50 4.43 0.36 0.97
N LYS A 51 4.55 -0.90 0.57
CA LYS A 51 3.71 -1.50 -0.49
C LYS A 51 2.23 -1.51 -0.12
N ALA A 52 1.89 -1.87 1.12
CA ALA A 52 0.51 -1.89 1.59
C ALA A 52 -0.12 -0.49 1.56
N VAL A 53 0.61 0.52 2.05
CA VAL A 53 0.14 1.92 2.06
C VAL A 53 -0.06 2.46 0.64
N LEU A 54 0.84 2.14 -0.30
CA LEU A 54 0.67 2.53 -1.70
C LEU A 54 -0.56 1.86 -2.32
N SER A 55 -0.75 0.56 -2.08
CA SER A 55 -1.92 -0.18 -2.58
C SER A 55 -3.23 0.39 -2.05
N GLU A 56 -3.32 0.66 -0.74
CA GLU A 56 -4.53 1.27 -0.15
C GLU A 56 -4.80 2.66 -0.72
N ARG A 57 -3.76 3.45 -0.96
CA ARG A 57 -3.90 4.78 -1.55
C ARG A 57 -4.48 4.67 -2.97
N GLU A 58 -3.93 3.81 -3.82
CA GLU A 58 -4.43 3.61 -5.17
C GLU A 58 -5.87 3.11 -5.20
N GLU A 59 -6.22 2.17 -4.32
CA GLU A 59 -7.60 1.69 -4.19
C GLU A 59 -8.56 2.80 -3.74
N ASN A 60 -8.16 3.62 -2.77
CA ASN A 60 -8.96 4.73 -2.28
C ASN A 60 -9.12 5.83 -3.34
N GLU A 61 -8.09 6.13 -4.12
CA GLU A 61 -8.17 7.06 -5.24
C GLU A 61 -9.15 6.56 -6.32
N LYS A 62 -9.11 5.26 -6.65
CA LYS A 62 -10.07 4.63 -7.57
C LYS A 62 -11.51 4.65 -7.03
N LYS A 63 -11.71 4.35 -5.74
CA LYS A 63 -13.04 4.42 -5.12
C LYS A 63 -13.58 5.86 -5.15
N ARG A 64 -12.75 6.84 -4.80
CA ARG A 64 -13.11 8.26 -4.86
C ARG A 64 -13.46 8.71 -6.27
N SER A 65 -12.70 8.31 -7.29
CA SER A 65 -13.02 8.71 -8.66
C SER A 65 -14.37 8.15 -9.11
N ILE A 66 -14.67 6.89 -8.77
CA ILE A 66 -15.96 6.24 -9.07
C ILE A 66 -17.10 6.96 -8.33
N GLU A 67 -16.91 7.32 -7.06
CA GLU A 67 -17.91 8.07 -6.28
C GLU A 67 -18.16 9.45 -6.88
N ILE A 68 -17.11 10.18 -7.24
CA ILE A 68 -17.22 11.50 -7.88
C ILE A 68 -17.96 11.38 -9.22
N GLU A 69 -17.66 10.37 -10.04
CA GLU A 69 -18.37 10.15 -11.31
C GLU A 69 -19.86 9.82 -11.08
N LYS A 70 -20.16 8.99 -10.09
CA LYS A 70 -21.55 8.68 -9.71
C LYS A 70 -22.30 9.93 -9.22
N GLU A 71 -21.67 10.74 -8.38
CA GLU A 71 -22.25 11.99 -7.88
C GLU A 71 -22.44 13.01 -9.01
N LYS A 72 -21.47 13.15 -9.92
CA LYS A 72 -21.61 13.98 -11.12
C LYS A 72 -22.79 13.53 -11.98
N ALA A 73 -22.89 12.23 -12.26
CA ALA A 73 -24.00 11.69 -13.04
C ALA A 73 -25.35 11.92 -12.35
N LYS A 74 -25.40 11.76 -11.02
CA LYS A 74 -26.60 12.05 -10.23
C LYS A 74 -26.97 13.54 -10.28
N ALA A 75 -26.00 14.43 -10.13
CA ALA A 75 -26.22 15.87 -10.19
C ALA A 75 -26.71 16.32 -11.58
N ILE A 76 -26.12 15.80 -12.66
CA ILE A 76 -26.57 16.05 -14.04
C ILE A 76 -28.03 15.59 -14.17
N LYS A 77 -28.34 14.37 -13.74
CA LYS A 77 -29.69 13.84 -13.80
C LYS A 77 -30.69 14.68 -13.01
N GLU A 78 -30.34 15.13 -11.81
CA GLU A 78 -31.20 16.00 -11.00
C GLU A 78 -31.48 17.34 -11.69
N VAL A 79 -30.48 17.90 -12.38
CA VAL A 79 -30.66 19.14 -13.16
C VAL A 79 -31.56 18.88 -14.37
N GLU A 80 -31.32 17.81 -15.13
CA GLU A 80 -32.13 17.43 -16.28
C GLU A 80 -33.59 17.16 -15.86
N ASP A 81 -33.82 16.36 -14.83
CA ASP A 81 -35.15 16.07 -14.28
C ASP A 81 -35.88 17.36 -13.86
N LYS A 82 -35.16 18.33 -13.30
CA LYS A 82 -35.74 19.62 -12.89
C LYS A 82 -36.21 20.43 -14.10
N TYR A 83 -35.41 20.51 -15.16
CA TYR A 83 -35.76 21.26 -16.36
C TYR A 83 -36.79 20.53 -17.24
N GLU A 84 -36.79 19.20 -17.25
CA GLU A 84 -37.84 18.40 -17.91
C GLU A 84 -39.21 18.63 -17.29
N ARG A 85 -39.30 18.71 -15.96
CA ARG A 85 -40.54 19.09 -15.27
C ARG A 85 -41.01 20.50 -15.64
N GLN A 86 -40.12 21.36 -16.13
CA GLN A 86 -40.44 22.70 -16.61
C GLN A 86 -40.72 22.74 -18.13
N GLY A 87 -40.74 21.58 -18.81
CA GLY A 87 -41.06 21.45 -20.22
C GLY A 87 -39.87 21.53 -21.17
N LEU A 88 -38.63 21.65 -20.66
CA LEU A 88 -37.41 21.56 -21.49
C LEU A 88 -36.92 20.12 -21.52
N LYS A 89 -36.94 19.49 -22.70
CA LYS A 89 -36.47 18.10 -22.86
C LYS A 89 -34.97 17.98 -22.58
N SER A 90 -34.59 17.00 -21.75
CA SER A 90 -33.18 16.64 -21.56
C SER A 90 -32.58 16.06 -22.84
N GLU A 91 -31.25 16.02 -22.91
CA GLU A 91 -30.55 15.36 -24.01
C GLU A 91 -30.89 13.86 -24.08
N ASP A 92 -31.08 13.21 -22.93
CA ASP A 92 -31.49 11.81 -22.87
C ASP A 92 -32.88 11.57 -23.46
N THR A 93 -33.84 12.45 -23.17
CA THR A 93 -35.18 12.36 -23.75
C THR A 93 -35.16 12.64 -25.25
N LYS A 94 -34.37 13.62 -25.71
CA LYS A 94 -34.19 13.87 -27.15
C LYS A 94 -33.58 12.67 -27.87
N ARG A 95 -32.55 12.04 -27.30
CA ARG A 95 -31.92 10.82 -27.86
C ARG A 95 -32.91 9.67 -27.95
N LYS A 96 -33.73 9.45 -26.92
CA LYS A 96 -34.78 8.43 -26.95
C LYS A 96 -35.80 8.72 -28.04
N GLU A 97 -36.26 9.96 -28.16
CA GLU A 97 -37.18 10.36 -29.22
C GLU A 97 -36.60 10.15 -30.63
N GLU A 98 -35.32 10.47 -30.84
CA GLU A 98 -34.63 10.21 -32.11
C GLU A 98 -34.50 8.70 -32.39
N ALA A 99 -34.16 7.90 -31.38
CA ALA A 99 -34.09 6.45 -31.51
C ALA A 99 -35.47 5.85 -31.87
N TYR A 100 -36.53 6.29 -31.21
CA TYR A 100 -37.90 5.88 -31.53
C TYR A 100 -38.33 6.34 -32.93
N ARG A 101 -37.99 7.57 -33.33
CA ARG A 101 -38.25 8.06 -34.70
C ARG A 101 -37.51 7.24 -35.74
N SER A 102 -36.26 6.86 -35.47
CA SER A 102 -35.46 6.00 -36.34
C SER A 102 -36.08 4.61 -36.47
N LEU A 103 -36.49 4.00 -35.34
CA LEU A 103 -37.19 2.71 -35.34
C LEU A 103 -38.50 2.77 -36.14
N LEU A 104 -39.33 3.79 -35.93
CA LEU A 104 -40.60 3.95 -36.64
C LEU A 104 -40.41 4.18 -38.14
N ARG A 105 -39.37 4.93 -38.56
CA ARG A 105 -39.04 5.09 -39.99
C ARG A 105 -38.60 3.78 -40.65
N ASN A 106 -37.98 2.89 -39.89
CA ASN A 106 -37.52 1.58 -40.38
C ASN A 106 -38.63 0.52 -40.40
N ILE A 107 -39.81 0.80 -39.82
CA ILE A 107 -41.01 -0.01 -39.99
C ILE A 107 -41.71 0.47 -41.27
N SER A 108 -41.23 0.00 -42.43
CA SER A 108 -41.94 0.16 -43.70
C SER A 108 -43.14 -0.81 -43.72
N GLY A 109 -44.37 -0.30 -43.65
CA GLY A 109 -45.59 -1.10 -43.82
C GLY A 109 -46.84 -0.67 -43.03
N MET A 110 -46.81 0.44 -42.29
CA MET A 110 -47.99 0.97 -41.56
C MET A 110 -48.69 2.14 -42.29
N ASN A 111 -48.43 2.32 -43.58
CA ASN A 111 -49.11 3.28 -44.46
C ASN A 111 -49.83 2.57 -45.62
N ASP A 112 -50.55 1.48 -45.32
CA ASP A 112 -51.62 0.97 -46.20
C ASP A 112 -52.99 1.27 -45.55
#